data_AF-A0A6B2C8Y3-F1
#
_entry.id   AF-A0A6B2C8Y3-F1
#
_cell.length_a   1.000
_cell.length_b   1.000
_cell.length_c   1.000
_cell.angle_alpha   90.00
_cell.angle_beta   90.00
_cell.angle_gamma   90.00
#
_symmetry.space_group_name_H-M   'P 1'
#
loop_
_entity.id
_entity.type
_entity.pdbx_description
1 polymer ?
#
loop_
_entity_poly.entity_id
_entity_poly.type
_entity_poly.pdbx_seq_one_letter_code
_entity_poly.pdbx_strand_id
1 'polypeptide(L)'
;MSSEKSDILIPPDVTPDHVLGFLETLYSLGGRLDPMYIGDAIGENIRILPHAIDLAEALNLVVYKEGVVSITDFGKEVAKADVKSVRRMLRRFAFKLQPLKDIVEKLKRKGFLEIEEYEELISSRYPANFREAFKNILIWGTFLRLFKMNERDDMIIPIDLSGL
;
A
#
# COMPACT_ATOMS: atom_id res chain seq x y z
N MET A 1 -17.28 -11.44 -19.68
CA MET A 1 -17.60 -10.97 -18.32
C MET A 1 -16.41 -10.12 -17.87
N SER A 2 -16.56 -8.80 -17.92
CA SER A 2 -15.52 -7.88 -17.49
C SER A 2 -15.48 -7.94 -15.97
N SER A 3 -14.42 -8.50 -15.38
CA SER A 3 -14.15 -8.30 -13.95
C SER A 3 -13.89 -6.81 -13.77
N GLU A 4 -14.88 -6.08 -13.26
CA GLU A 4 -14.61 -4.81 -12.60
C GLU A 4 -13.61 -5.14 -11.49
N LYS A 5 -12.38 -4.69 -11.64
CA LYS A 5 -11.38 -4.81 -10.57
C LYS A 5 -11.91 -4.01 -9.38
N SER A 6 -12.46 -4.71 -8.40
CA SER A 6 -12.80 -4.16 -7.09
C SER A 6 -11.58 -3.42 -6.53
N ASP A 7 -11.78 -2.22 -6.02
CA ASP A 7 -10.72 -1.49 -5.34
C ASP A 7 -10.10 -2.37 -4.22
N ILE A 8 -8.78 -2.34 -4.07
CA ILE A 8 -8.06 -3.22 -3.15
C ILE A 8 -7.96 -2.54 -1.80
N LEU A 9 -8.43 -3.22 -0.75
CA LEU A 9 -8.34 -2.73 0.62
C LEU A 9 -6.93 -2.96 1.15
N ILE A 10 -6.25 -1.89 1.59
CA ILE A 10 -4.93 -2.00 2.20
C ILE A 10 -5.05 -2.80 3.52
N PRO A 11 -4.27 -3.85 3.76
CA PRO A 11 -4.28 -4.55 5.04
C PRO A 11 -3.89 -3.61 6.20
N PRO A 12 -4.50 -3.74 7.38
CA PRO A 12 -4.31 -2.79 8.49
C PRO A 12 -2.87 -2.75 9.04
N ASP A 13 -2.07 -3.78 8.77
CA ASP A 13 -0.73 -4.03 9.32
C ASP A 13 0.36 -4.16 8.24
N VAL A 14 0.03 -4.00 6.96
CA VAL A 14 1.01 -4.00 5.86
C VAL A 14 1.41 -2.58 5.50
N THR A 15 2.64 -2.18 5.85
CA THR A 15 3.22 -0.88 5.53
C THR A 15 3.88 -0.89 4.14
N PRO A 16 4.23 0.28 3.57
CA PRO A 16 5.05 0.33 2.36
C PRO A 16 6.37 -0.44 2.50
N ASP A 17 7.01 -0.39 3.68
CA ASP A 17 8.28 -1.04 3.93
C ASP A 17 8.16 -2.57 3.89
N HIS A 18 7.03 -3.14 4.35
CA HIS A 18 6.77 -4.58 4.21
C HIS A 18 6.70 -5.00 2.73
N VAL A 19 6.02 -4.21 1.89
CA VAL A 19 5.90 -4.50 0.45
C VAL A 19 7.25 -4.34 -0.26
N LEU A 20 7.97 -3.26 0.03
CA LEU A 20 9.26 -2.97 -0.62
C LEU A 20 10.35 -3.94 -0.16
N GLY A 21 10.42 -4.27 1.13
CA GLY A 21 11.37 -5.25 1.66
C GLY A 21 11.11 -6.65 1.11
N PHE A 22 9.84 -7.04 0.95
CA PHE A 22 9.48 -8.26 0.23
C PHE A 22 9.97 -8.23 -1.22
N LEU A 23 9.71 -7.14 -1.94
CA LEU A 23 10.11 -6.99 -3.34
C LEU A 23 11.64 -7.03 -3.53
N GLU A 24 12.40 -6.35 -2.66
CA GLU A 24 13.87 -6.35 -2.66
C GLU A 24 14.42 -7.76 -2.39
N THR A 25 13.82 -8.48 -1.44
CA THR A 25 14.20 -9.86 -1.12
C THR A 25 13.93 -10.77 -2.33
N LEU A 26 12.74 -10.69 -2.91
CA LEU A 26 12.37 -11.47 -4.09
C LEU A 26 13.31 -11.17 -5.27
N TYR A 27 13.62 -9.90 -5.51
CA TYR A 27 14.55 -9.49 -6.56
C TYR A 27 15.95 -10.05 -6.33
N SER A 28 16.45 -10.00 -5.09
CA SER A 28 17.77 -10.51 -4.71
C SER A 28 17.90 -12.04 -4.84
N LEU A 29 16.78 -12.76 -4.66
CA LEU A 29 16.69 -14.22 -4.84
C LEU A 29 16.44 -14.65 -6.30
N GLY A 30 16.62 -13.75 -7.28
CA GLY A 30 16.47 -14.05 -8.70
C GLY A 30 15.08 -13.78 -9.27
N GLY A 31 14.18 -13.15 -8.50
CA GLY A 31 12.90 -12.65 -8.98
C GLY A 31 11.78 -13.68 -9.09
N ARG A 32 11.97 -14.91 -8.61
CA ARG A 32 10.97 -15.98 -8.62
C ARG A 32 11.11 -16.83 -7.38
N LEU A 33 10.00 -17.07 -6.69
CA LEU A 33 10.02 -17.74 -5.39
C LEU A 33 8.70 -18.46 -5.14
N ASP A 34 8.78 -19.68 -4.61
CA ASP A 34 7.63 -20.39 -4.06
C ASP A 34 7.43 -19.91 -2.60
N PRO A 35 6.29 -19.29 -2.26
CA PRO A 35 6.02 -18.77 -0.92
C PRO A 35 6.14 -19.80 0.20
N MET A 36 5.97 -21.10 -0.09
CA MET A 36 6.13 -22.16 0.90
C MET A 36 7.55 -22.22 1.47
N TYR A 37 8.58 -21.86 0.69
CA TYR A 37 9.97 -21.82 1.14
C TYR A 37 10.36 -20.49 1.79
N ILE A 38 9.50 -19.47 1.73
CA ILE A 38 9.74 -18.17 2.35
C ILE A 38 9.45 -18.21 3.85
N GLY A 39 8.42 -18.96 4.26
CA GLY A 39 8.01 -19.03 5.66
C GLY A 39 9.14 -19.47 6.60
N ASP A 40 9.98 -20.39 6.13
CA ASP A 40 11.12 -20.90 6.89
C ASP A 40 12.33 -19.94 6.90
N ALA A 41 12.46 -19.07 5.89
CA ALA A 41 13.55 -18.10 5.78
C ALA A 41 13.24 -16.77 6.50
N ILE A 42 11.96 -16.41 6.61
CA ILE A 42 11.48 -15.16 7.21
C ILE A 42 10.74 -15.49 8.52
N GLY A 43 11.48 -16.04 9.49
CA GLY A 43 10.95 -16.67 10.71
C GLY A 43 9.99 -15.85 11.61
N GLU A 44 9.76 -14.56 11.36
CA GLU A 44 8.86 -13.72 12.17
C GLU A 44 7.69 -13.07 11.39
N ASN A 45 7.66 -13.12 10.05
CA ASN A 45 6.69 -12.35 9.24
C ASN A 45 5.69 -13.20 8.44
N ILE A 46 5.55 -14.49 8.75
CA ILE A 46 4.68 -15.44 8.03
C ILE A 46 3.23 -14.95 7.93
N ARG A 47 2.73 -14.24 8.95
CA ARG A 47 1.34 -13.71 8.94
C ARG A 47 1.15 -12.53 8.01
N ILE A 48 2.17 -11.68 7.87
CA ILE A 48 2.13 -10.46 7.04
C ILE A 48 2.42 -10.78 5.58
N LEU A 49 3.22 -11.82 5.32
CA LEU A 49 3.70 -12.15 3.98
C LEU A 49 2.59 -12.36 2.94
N PRO A 50 1.51 -13.14 3.19
CA PRO A 50 0.41 -13.25 2.22
C PRO A 50 -0.20 -11.89 1.87
N HIS A 51 -0.45 -11.05 2.89
CA HIS A 51 -1.02 -9.72 2.71
C HIS A 51 -0.07 -8.77 1.96
N ALA A 52 1.24 -8.90 2.17
CA ALA A 52 2.25 -8.15 1.41
C ALA A 52 2.32 -8.61 -0.06
N ILE A 53 2.17 -9.92 -0.34
CA ILE A 53 2.10 -10.46 -1.70
C ILE A 53 0.86 -9.93 -2.42
N ASP A 54 -0.32 -9.99 -1.79
CA ASP A 54 -1.57 -9.49 -2.37
C ASP A 54 -1.46 -8.00 -2.74
N LEU A 55 -0.88 -7.19 -1.85
CA LEU A 55 -0.68 -5.76 -2.09
C LEU A 55 0.42 -5.50 -3.13
N ALA A 56 1.48 -6.32 -3.18
CA ALA A 56 2.49 -6.22 -4.22
C ALA A 56 1.90 -6.55 -5.61
N GLU A 57 1.00 -7.52 -5.70
CA GLU A 57 0.29 -7.86 -6.93
C GLU A 57 -0.69 -6.75 -7.34
N ALA A 58 -1.41 -6.16 -6.38
CA ALA A 58 -2.25 -4.97 -6.57
C ALA A 58 -1.51 -3.81 -7.24
N LEU A 59 -0.26 -3.62 -6.81
CA LEU A 59 0.67 -2.60 -7.30
C LEU A 59 1.40 -3.02 -8.58
N ASN A 60 1.08 -4.18 -9.16
CA ASN A 60 1.71 -4.77 -10.34
C ASN A 60 3.22 -4.98 -10.17
N LEU A 61 3.70 -5.17 -8.95
CA LEU A 61 5.12 -5.41 -8.64
C LEU A 61 5.48 -6.89 -8.83
N VAL A 62 4.51 -7.76 -8.55
CA VAL A 62 4.64 -9.20 -8.71
C VAL A 62 3.40 -9.78 -9.40
N VAL A 63 3.50 -11.02 -9.84
CA VAL A 63 2.39 -11.86 -10.26
C VAL A 63 2.46 -13.14 -9.46
N TYR A 64 1.34 -13.55 -8.86
CA TYR A 64 1.19 -14.84 -8.22
C TYR A 64 0.45 -15.81 -9.15
N LYS A 65 1.12 -16.89 -9.54
CA LYS A 65 0.54 -17.91 -10.43
C LYS A 65 1.04 -19.29 -10.05
N GLU A 66 0.12 -20.24 -9.93
CA GLU A 66 0.41 -21.66 -9.70
C GLU A 66 1.33 -21.89 -8.50
N GLY A 67 1.10 -21.17 -7.39
CA GLY A 67 1.89 -21.33 -6.17
C GLY A 67 3.26 -20.63 -6.21
N VAL A 68 3.56 -19.86 -7.25
CA VAL A 68 4.85 -19.17 -7.39
C VAL A 68 4.63 -17.67 -7.55
N VAL A 69 5.36 -16.87 -6.78
CA VAL A 69 5.44 -15.42 -6.96
C VAL A 69 6.60 -15.10 -7.88
N SER A 70 6.33 -14.31 -8.93
CA SER A 70 7.36 -13.82 -9.85
C SER A 70 7.32 -12.30 -9.94
N ILE A 71 8.47 -11.65 -9.90
CA ILE A 71 8.58 -10.21 -10.05
C ILE A 71 8.23 -9.78 -11.49
N THR A 72 7.44 -8.73 -11.64
CA THR A 72 7.13 -8.15 -12.97
C THR A 72 8.29 -7.28 -13.44
N ASP A 73 8.27 -6.86 -14.70
CA ASP A 73 9.24 -5.88 -15.19
C ASP A 73 9.10 -4.54 -14.45
N PHE A 74 7.87 -4.12 -14.15
CA PHE A 74 7.65 -2.93 -13.32
C PHE A 74 8.21 -3.12 -11.90
N GLY A 75 8.02 -4.29 -11.29
CA GLY A 75 8.59 -4.61 -9.99
C GLY A 75 10.12 -4.55 -10.00
N LYS A 76 10.77 -5.04 -11.07
CA LYS A 76 12.23 -4.94 -11.23
C LYS A 76 12.70 -3.49 -11.32
N GLU A 77 11.96 -2.63 -12.02
CA GLU A 77 12.28 -1.21 -12.07
C GLU A 77 12.17 -0.57 -10.69
N VAL A 78 11.08 -0.88 -9.95
CA VAL A 78 10.87 -0.39 -8.58
C VAL A 78 11.98 -0.86 -7.64
N ALA A 79 12.36 -2.14 -7.68
CA ALA A 79 13.37 -2.74 -6.80
C ALA A 79 14.78 -2.14 -6.99
N LYS A 80 15.07 -1.52 -8.15
CA LYS A 80 16.36 -0.87 -8.44
C LYS A 80 16.34 0.64 -8.23
N ALA A 81 15.16 1.22 -8.06
CA ALA A 81 14.98 2.65 -8.04
C ALA A 81 15.30 3.23 -6.65
N ASP A 82 15.73 4.50 -6.62
CA ASP A 82 15.82 5.25 -5.37
C ASP A 82 14.41 5.52 -4.79
N VAL A 83 14.34 5.78 -3.48
CA VAL A 83 13.07 5.99 -2.75
C VAL A 83 12.20 7.10 -3.37
N LYS A 84 12.78 8.18 -3.90
CA LYS A 84 12.01 9.28 -4.52
C LYS A 84 11.39 8.80 -5.84
N SER A 85 12.11 8.00 -6.61
CA SER A 85 11.61 7.39 -7.83
C SER A 85 10.54 6.33 -7.55
N VAL A 86 10.77 5.42 -6.59
CA VAL A 86 9.79 4.42 -6.14
C VAL A 86 8.46 5.08 -5.78
N ARG A 87 8.50 6.11 -4.93
CA ARG A 87 7.31 6.87 -4.52
C ARG A 87 6.50 7.37 -5.72
N ARG A 88 7.17 8.00 -6.68
CA ARG A 88 6.53 8.55 -7.89
C ARG A 88 5.94 7.44 -8.75
N MET A 89 6.64 6.31 -8.87
CA MET A 89 6.18 5.15 -9.64
C MET A 89 4.94 4.51 -9.03
N LEU A 90 4.88 4.38 -7.70
CA LEU A 90 3.75 3.78 -7.00
C LEU A 90 2.53 4.69 -6.87
N ARG A 91 2.72 6.01 -6.94
CA ARG A 91 1.64 7.00 -6.78
C ARG A 91 0.46 6.80 -7.73
N ARG A 92 0.72 6.33 -8.96
CA ARG A 92 -0.31 6.03 -9.97
C ARG A 92 -1.29 4.92 -9.58
N PHE A 93 -0.97 4.14 -8.56
CA PHE A 93 -1.85 3.10 -8.03
C PHE A 93 -2.70 3.57 -6.85
N ALA A 94 -2.54 4.81 -6.36
CA ALA A 94 -3.29 5.31 -5.21
C ALA A 94 -4.82 5.20 -5.38
N PHE A 95 -5.36 5.43 -6.59
CA PHE A 95 -6.78 5.27 -6.89
C PHE A 95 -7.25 3.82 -7.03
N LYS A 96 -6.38 2.83 -6.88
CA LYS A 96 -6.76 1.41 -6.80
C LYS A 96 -6.78 0.92 -5.37
N LEU A 97 -6.34 1.74 -4.42
CA LEU A 97 -6.15 1.37 -3.03
C LEU A 97 -7.17 2.10 -2.16
N GLN A 98 -7.98 1.34 -1.44
CA GLN A 98 -8.88 1.85 -0.41
C GLN A 98 -8.20 1.73 0.95
N PRO A 99 -8.39 2.69 1.87
CA PRO A 99 -9.20 3.93 1.75
C PRO A 99 -8.49 5.13 1.09
N LEU A 100 -7.28 4.97 0.53
CA LEU A 100 -6.53 6.11 -0.01
C LEU A 100 -7.29 6.89 -1.08
N LYS A 101 -7.99 6.19 -1.98
CA LYS A 101 -8.86 6.79 -2.99
C LYS A 101 -9.90 7.73 -2.38
N ASP A 102 -10.70 7.23 -1.44
CA ASP A 102 -11.79 8.01 -0.82
C ASP A 102 -11.25 9.26 -0.10
N ILE A 103 -10.12 9.11 0.60
CA ILE A 103 -9.45 10.20 1.30
C ILE A 103 -8.97 11.25 0.30
N VAL A 104 -8.26 10.83 -0.76
CA VAL A 104 -7.77 11.76 -1.80
C VAL A 104 -8.92 12.46 -2.50
N GLU A 105 -10.00 11.76 -2.82
CA GLU A 105 -11.17 12.36 -3.46
C GLU A 105 -11.84 13.42 -2.58
N LYS A 106 -11.99 13.17 -1.27
CA LYS A 106 -12.52 14.18 -0.35
C LYS A 106 -11.55 15.36 -0.18
N LEU A 107 -10.24 15.11 -0.05
CA LEU A 107 -9.23 16.17 0.05
C LEU A 107 -9.20 17.06 -1.21
N LYS A 108 -9.34 16.48 -2.41
CA LYS A 108 -9.46 17.27 -3.66
C LYS A 108 -10.68 18.20 -3.66
N ARG A 109 -11.76 17.83 -2.98
CA ARG A 109 -13.00 18.62 -2.92
C ARG A 109 -12.99 19.67 -1.81
N LYS A 110 -12.54 19.30 -0.61
CA LYS A 110 -12.61 20.14 0.61
C LYS A 110 -11.31 20.88 0.94
N GLY A 111 -10.16 20.37 0.49
CA GLY A 111 -8.84 20.86 0.86
C GLY A 111 -8.31 20.31 2.19
N PHE A 112 -9.16 19.71 3.03
CA PHE A 112 -8.80 19.04 4.28
C PHE A 112 -9.88 18.01 4.66
N LEU A 113 -9.58 17.18 5.65
CA LEU A 113 -10.54 16.36 6.38
C LEU A 113 -10.37 16.62 7.87
N GLU A 114 -11.47 16.79 8.59
CA GLU A 114 -11.45 16.75 10.06
C GLU A 114 -11.07 15.34 10.52
N ILE A 115 -10.50 15.23 11.72
CA ILE A 115 -10.03 13.94 12.21
C ILE A 115 -11.18 12.94 12.35
N GLU A 116 -12.35 13.40 12.77
CA GLU A 116 -13.56 12.58 12.90
C GLU A 116 -14.00 12.02 11.53
N GLU A 117 -13.94 12.81 10.46
CA GLU A 117 -14.24 12.33 9.11
C GLU A 117 -13.26 11.24 8.65
N TYR A 118 -11.98 11.39 9.01
CA TYR A 118 -10.98 10.37 8.74
C TYR A 118 -11.24 9.11 9.57
N GLU A 119 -11.56 9.25 10.86
CA GLU A 119 -11.91 8.12 11.73
C GLU A 119 -13.12 7.33 11.22
N GLU A 120 -14.15 8.01 10.73
CA GLU A 120 -15.34 7.39 10.12
C GLU A 120 -14.98 6.58 8.87
N LEU A 121 -14.12 7.12 8.00
CA LEU A 121 -13.64 6.42 6.80
C LEU A 121 -12.84 5.16 7.14
N ILE A 122 -12.00 5.21 8.17
CA ILE A 122 -11.22 4.05 8.59
C ILE A 122 -12.10 3.03 9.31
N SER A 123 -12.88 3.45 10.31
CA SER A 123 -13.70 2.55 11.14
C SER A 123 -14.76 1.81 10.33
N SER A 124 -15.35 2.44 9.32
CA SER A 124 -16.30 1.79 8.40
C SER A 124 -15.68 0.64 7.59
N ARG A 125 -14.36 0.65 7.35
CA ARG A 125 -13.64 -0.38 6.60
C ARG A 125 -12.88 -1.36 7.48
N TYR A 126 -12.49 -0.95 8.67
CA TYR A 126 -11.67 -1.73 9.60
C TYR A 126 -12.29 -1.77 11.01
N PRO A 127 -13.51 -2.30 11.18
CA PRO A 127 -14.21 -2.25 12.47
C PRO A 127 -13.47 -2.98 13.60
N ALA A 128 -12.72 -4.05 13.28
CA ALA A 128 -11.98 -4.85 14.25
C ALA A 128 -10.52 -4.39 14.46
N ASN A 129 -9.94 -3.65 13.52
CA ASN A 129 -8.50 -3.29 13.49
C ASN A 129 -8.31 -1.79 13.25
N PHE A 130 -9.23 -0.99 13.80
CA PHE A 130 -9.33 0.44 13.51
C PHE A 130 -8.03 1.19 13.83
N ARG A 131 -7.42 0.93 14.99
CA ARG A 131 -6.22 1.66 15.44
C ARG A 131 -5.01 1.38 14.55
N GLU A 132 -4.83 0.12 14.18
CA GLU A 132 -3.77 -0.34 13.29
C GLU A 132 -3.94 0.28 11.91
N ALA A 133 -5.16 0.15 11.34
CA ALA A 133 -5.49 0.72 10.04
C ALA A 133 -5.33 2.24 10.03
N PHE A 134 -5.82 2.95 11.05
CA PHE A 134 -5.74 4.40 11.15
C PHE A 134 -4.30 4.89 10.98
N LYS A 135 -3.38 4.28 11.74
CA LYS A 135 -1.95 4.61 11.66
C LYS A 135 -1.35 4.18 10.31
N ASN A 136 -1.66 2.97 9.85
CA ASN A 136 -1.07 2.44 8.63
C ASN A 136 -1.48 3.23 7.38
N ILE A 137 -2.73 3.69 7.30
CA ILE A 137 -3.20 4.52 6.20
C ILE A 137 -2.52 5.90 6.20
N LEU A 138 -2.21 6.48 7.36
CA LEU A 138 -1.37 7.70 7.44
C LEU A 138 0.05 7.44 6.94
N ILE A 139 0.63 6.28 7.26
CA ILE A 139 1.96 5.88 6.78
C ILE A 139 1.95 5.78 5.24
N TRP A 140 0.96 5.09 4.66
CA TRP A 140 0.79 5.00 3.21
C TRP A 140 0.57 6.37 2.54
N GLY A 141 -0.32 7.18 3.11
CA GLY A 141 -0.60 8.54 2.63
C GLY A 141 0.64 9.42 2.62
N THR A 142 1.42 9.37 3.70
CA THR A 142 2.67 10.13 3.84
C THR A 142 3.76 9.61 2.91
N PHE A 143 3.95 8.29 2.84
CA PHE A 143 4.93 7.65 1.98
C PHE A 143 4.70 8.02 0.51
N LEU A 144 3.45 7.98 0.04
CA LEU A 144 3.06 8.36 -1.32
C LEU A 144 2.95 9.89 -1.53
N ARG A 145 3.21 10.68 -0.47
CA ARG A 145 3.06 12.15 -0.44
C ARG A 145 1.67 12.61 -0.86
N LEU A 146 0.63 11.87 -0.51
CA LEU A 146 -0.77 12.22 -0.80
C LEU A 146 -1.26 13.23 0.24
N PHE A 147 -1.15 12.85 1.51
CA PHE A 147 -1.67 13.61 2.64
C PHE A 147 -0.90 13.27 3.91
N LYS A 148 -1.07 14.10 4.93
CA LYS A 148 -0.57 13.89 6.29
C LYS A 148 -1.55 14.44 7.30
N MET A 149 -1.38 14.02 8.54
CA MET A 149 -1.93 14.72 9.69
C MET A 149 -1.22 16.08 9.86
N ASN A 150 -1.95 17.12 10.25
CA ASN A 150 -1.38 18.44 10.53
C ASN A 150 -0.66 18.45 11.89
N GLU A 151 -0.08 19.60 12.29
CA GLU A 151 0.72 19.71 13.52
C GLU A 151 -0.10 19.66 14.81
N ARG A 152 -1.42 19.79 14.72
CA ARG A 152 -2.34 19.77 15.86
C ARG A 152 -3.03 18.43 16.04
N ASP A 153 -2.77 17.49 15.14
CA ASP A 153 -3.39 16.17 15.08
C ASP A 153 -4.93 16.19 14.95
N ASP A 154 -5.51 17.31 14.50
CA ASP A 154 -6.96 17.52 14.37
C ASP A 154 -7.47 17.49 12.93
N MET A 155 -6.56 17.46 11.93
CA MET A 155 -6.93 17.43 10.51
C MET A 155 -5.96 16.62 9.66
N ILE A 156 -6.50 16.02 8.60
CA ILE A 156 -5.73 15.49 7.48
C ILE A 156 -5.68 16.53 6.37
N ILE A 157 -4.48 16.85 5.91
CA ILE A 157 -4.21 17.87 4.89
C ILE A 157 -3.42 17.29 3.71
N PRO A 158 -3.65 17.80 2.48
CA PRO A 158 -2.91 17.35 1.31
C PRO A 158 -1.43 17.73 1.43
N ILE A 159 -0.54 16.85 0.96
CA ILE A 159 0.88 17.16 0.76
C ILE A 159 1.08 17.60 -0.69
N ASP A 160 0.70 16.73 -1.62
CA ASP A 160 0.76 16.95 -3.05
C ASP A 160 -0.30 16.02 -3.67
N LEU A 161 -1.27 16.57 -4.37
CA LEU A 161 -2.30 15.80 -5.08
C LEU A 161 -2.21 16.00 -6.61
N SER A 162 -1.11 16.58 -7.09
CA SER A 162 -0.85 16.73 -8.52
C SER A 162 -0.55 15.37 -9.18
N GLY A 163 -0.88 15.24 -10.47
CA GLY A 163 -0.62 14.03 -11.26
C GLY A 163 -1.42 12.79 -10.82
N LEU A 164 -2.47 13.01 -10.02
CA LEU A 164 -3.45 12.03 -9.57
C LEU A 164 -4.77 12.27 -10.30
#